data_AF-A0A3S1G011-F1
#
_entry.id   AF-A0A3S1G011-F1
#
_cell.length_a   1.000
_cell.length_b   1.000
_cell.length_c   1.000
_cell.angle_alpha   90.00
_cell.angle_beta   90.00
_cell.angle_gamma   90.00
#
_symmetry.space_group_name_H-M   'P 1'
#
loop_
_entity.id
_entity.type
_entity.pdbx_description
1 polymer ?
#
loop_
_entity_poly.entity_id
_entity_poly.type
_entity_poly.pdbx_seq_one_letter_code
_entity_poly.pdbx_strand_id
1 'polypeptide(L)' 'PLVLGKGKRLFGDNAMPAAFKLVKSQASTTGVIMATYERGGEIRTGSFAQQEPSQAELERRRTWK' A
#
# COMPACT_ATOMS: atom_id res chain seq x y z
N PRO A 1 -2.68 20.56 -0.35
CA PRO A 1 -3.42 19.37 0.17
C PRO A 1 -4.75 19.83 0.79
N LEU A 2 -5.87 19.15 0.50
CA LEU A 2 -7.23 19.56 0.93
C LEU A 2 -7.94 18.41 1.64
N VAL A 3 -8.81 18.74 2.59
CA VAL A 3 -9.72 17.79 3.27
C VAL A 3 -11.15 18.25 2.99
N LEU A 4 -11.94 17.44 2.26
CA LEU A 4 -13.24 17.84 1.72
C LEU A 4 -14.46 17.33 2.52
N GLY A 5 -14.28 16.47 3.52
CA GLY A 5 -15.39 15.92 4.29
C GLY A 5 -16.28 14.94 3.49
N LYS A 6 -17.60 14.99 3.69
CA LYS A 6 -18.56 14.11 2.99
C LYS A 6 -18.84 14.66 1.58
N GLY A 7 -18.88 13.80 0.58
CA GLY A 7 -19.16 14.20 -0.80
C GLY A 7 -18.99 13.06 -1.81
N LYS A 8 -18.95 13.43 -3.10
CA LYS A 8 -18.66 12.48 -4.18
C LYS A 8 -17.24 11.92 -4.03
N ARG A 9 -17.10 10.63 -4.33
CA ARG A 9 -15.83 9.89 -4.21
C ARG A 9 -15.30 9.55 -5.59
N LEU A 10 -13.98 9.50 -5.73
CA LEU A 10 -13.31 9.06 -6.97
C LEU A 10 -13.61 7.58 -7.27
N PHE A 11 -13.71 6.76 -6.24
CA PHE A 11 -14.09 5.36 -6.31
C PHE A 11 -15.36 5.15 -5.46
N GLY A 12 -16.37 4.51 -6.05
CA GLY A 12 -17.59 4.13 -5.36
C GLY A 12 -17.44 2.82 -4.59
N ASP A 13 -18.50 2.42 -3.89
CA ASP A 13 -18.47 1.26 -2.99
C ASP A 13 -18.27 -0.08 -3.72
N ASN A 14 -18.57 -0.14 -5.03
CA ASN A 14 -18.41 -1.33 -5.87
C ASN A 14 -17.12 -1.32 -6.70
N ALA A 15 -16.12 -0.51 -6.34
CA ALA A 15 -14.86 -0.47 -7.07
C ALA A 15 -14.12 -1.82 -6.95
N MET A 16 -13.90 -2.49 -8.08
CA MET A 16 -13.16 -3.74 -8.10
C MET A 16 -11.68 -3.51 -7.79
N PRO A 17 -11.05 -4.35 -6.94
CA PRO A 17 -9.62 -4.29 -6.71
C PRO A 17 -8.83 -4.47 -8.02
N ALA A 18 -7.82 -3.64 -8.24
CA ALA A 18 -6.92 -3.74 -9.39
C ALA A 18 -5.50 -3.27 -9.04
N ALA A 19 -4.51 -3.89 -9.67
CA ALA A 19 -3.13 -3.42 -9.59
C ALA A 19 -2.91 -2.23 -10.52
N PHE A 20 -2.15 -1.25 -10.07
CA PHE A 20 -1.72 -0.09 -10.87
C PHE A 20 -0.23 0.15 -10.68
N LYS A 21 0.47 0.45 -11.76
CA LYS A 21 1.88 0.85 -11.76
C LYS A 21 1.98 2.35 -11.96
N LEU A 22 2.70 3.04 -11.06
CA LEU A 22 3.04 4.45 -11.25
C LEU A 22 4.05 4.57 -12.39
N VAL A 23 3.70 5.33 -13.43
CA VAL A 23 4.59 5.56 -14.59
C VAL A 23 5.13 6.99 -14.65
N LYS A 24 4.47 7.93 -13.98
CA LYS A 24 4.94 9.32 -13.85
C LYS A 24 4.39 9.95 -12.58
N SER A 25 5.19 10.78 -11.92
CA SER A 25 4.75 11.64 -10.82
C SER A 25 5.38 13.02 -10.92
N GLN A 26 4.61 14.07 -10.60
CA GLN A 26 5.09 15.44 -10.57
C GLN A 26 4.36 16.24 -9.49
N ALA A 27 5.09 17.09 -8.77
CA ALA A 27 4.50 18.13 -7.92
C ALA A 27 4.49 19.47 -8.66
N SER A 28 3.37 20.19 -8.61
CA SER A 28 3.29 21.56 -9.13
C SER A 28 3.87 22.56 -8.14
N THR A 29 4.15 23.77 -8.61
CA THR A 29 4.55 24.91 -7.77
C THR A 29 3.45 25.34 -6.78
N THR A 30 2.20 24.99 -7.05
CA THR A 30 1.04 25.27 -6.20
C THR A 30 0.74 24.17 -5.18
N GLY A 31 1.59 23.13 -5.11
CA GLY A 31 1.44 22.03 -4.16
C GLY A 31 0.41 20.97 -4.56
N VAL A 32 0.02 20.92 -5.83
CA VAL A 32 -0.78 19.81 -6.40
C VAL A 32 0.15 18.67 -6.79
N ILE A 33 -0.20 17.44 -6.42
CA ILE A 33 0.53 16.23 -6.83
C ILE A 33 -0.24 15.56 -7.97
N MET A 34 0.46 15.31 -9.07
CA MET A 34 -0.06 14.59 -10.24
C MET A 34 0.65 13.23 -10.33
N ALA A 35 -0.11 12.16 -10.42
CA ALA A 35 0.39 10.80 -10.56
C ALA A 35 -0.33 10.09 -11.72
N THR A 36 0.44 9.58 -12.68
CA THR A 36 -0.06 8.82 -13.83
C THR A 36 0.16 7.34 -13.56
N TYR A 37 -0.93 6.57 -13.63
CA TYR A 37 -0.91 5.13 -13.41
C TYR A 37 -1.36 4.38 -14.66
N GLU A 38 -0.75 3.23 -14.90
CA GLU A 38 -1.19 2.23 -15.87
C GLU A 38 -1.69 0.97 -15.15
N ARG A 39 -2.53 0.17 -15.81
CA ARG A 39 -2.99 -1.10 -15.23
C ARG A 39 -1.79 -2.04 -15.04
N GLY A 40 -1.63 -2.54 -13.82
CA GLY A 40 -0.54 -3.42 -13.41
C GLY A 40 -0.84 -4.91 -13.57
N GLY A 41 -1.95 -5.29 -14.20
CA GLY A 41 -2.40 -6.68 -14.33
C GLY A 41 -3.04 -7.20 -13.04
N GLU A 42 -2.72 -8.44 -12.69
CA GLU A 42 -3.26 -9.12 -11.51
C GLU A 42 -2.72 -8.52 -10.20
N ILE A 43 -3.55 -8.58 -9.16
CA ILE A 43 -3.15 -8.18 -7.81
C ILE A 43 -2.20 -9.22 -7.24
N ARG A 44 -1.00 -8.78 -6.87
CA ARG A 44 -0.06 -9.62 -6.12
C ARG A 44 -0.38 -9.52 -4.64
N THR A 45 -0.86 -10.60 -4.05
CA THR A 45 -1.05 -10.71 -2.60
C THR A 45 0.21 -11.27 -1.93
N GLY A 46 0.56 -10.74 -0.76
CA GLY A 46 1.63 -11.29 0.08
C GLY A 46 1.12 -12.35 1.07
N SER A 47 2.05 -13.02 1.75
CA SER A 47 1.76 -13.89 2.88
C SER A 47 2.09 -13.18 4.20
N PHE A 48 1.24 -13.37 5.21
CA PHE A 48 1.49 -12.96 6.60
C PHE A 48 1.92 -14.13 7.48
N ALA A 49 2.21 -15.30 6.89
CA ALA A 49 2.71 -16.44 7.64
C ALA A 49 4.01 -16.07 8.36
N GLN A 50 4.12 -16.47 9.63
CA GLN A 50 5.31 -16.22 10.40
C GLN A 50 6.46 -17.03 9.80
N GLN A 51 7.57 -16.36 9.50
CA GLN A 51 8.79 -17.03 9.08
C GLN A 51 9.31 -17.91 10.23
N GLU A 52 10.03 -18.98 9.88
CA GLU A 52 10.72 -19.79 10.87
C GLU A 52 11.63 -18.90 11.73
N PRO A 53 11.48 -18.92 13.07
CA PRO A 53 12.29 -18.08 13.94
C PRO A 53 13.78 -18.39 13.78
N SER A 54 14.60 -17.35 13.70
CA SER A 54 16.05 -17.51 13.70
C SER A 54 16.55 -18.11 15.02
N GLN A 55 17.76 -18.69 15.02
CA GLN A 55 18.37 -19.24 16.23
C GLN A 55 18.48 -18.18 17.34
N ALA A 56 18.83 -16.94 16.99
CA ALA A 56 18.88 -15.82 17.95
C ALA A 56 17.52 -15.50 18.58
N GLU A 57 16.43 -15.59 17.81
CA GLU A 57 15.06 -15.39 18.33
C GLU A 57 14.64 -16.54 19.26
N LEU A 58 15.04 -17.78 18.95
CA LEU A 58 14.81 -18.94 19.82
C LEU A 58 15.57 -18.81 21.15
N GLU A 59 16.83 -18.35 21.12
CA GLU A 59 17.62 -18.09 22.32
C GLU A 59 17.01 -17.00 23.20
N ARG A 60 16.59 -15.86 22.61
CA ARG A 60 15.88 -14.80 23.33
C ARG A 60 14.65 -15.35 24.08
N ARG A 61 13.86 -16.21 23.43
CA ARG A 61 12.67 -16.82 24.04
C ARG A 61 12.99 -17.80 25.17
N ARG A 62 14.15 -18.46 25.13
CA ARG A 62 14.61 -19.34 26.21
C ARG A 62 15.04 -18.57 27.44
N THR A 63 15.77 -17.46 27.25
CA THR A 63 16.23 -16.61 28.36
C THR A 63 15.10 -15.91 29.11
N TRP A 64 13.94 -15.73 28.46
CA TRP A 64 12.75 -15.09 29.06
C TRP A 64 11.77 -16.08 29.72
N LYS A 65 12.03 -17.39 29.64
CA LYS A 65 11.30 -18.44 30.35
C LYS A 65 11.98 -18.76 31.68
#